data_AF-A0A918QYL3-F1
#
_entry.id   AF-A0A918QYL3-F1
#
_cell.length_a   1.000
_cell.length_b   1.000
_cell.length_c   1.000
_cell.angle_alpha   90.00
_cell.angle_beta   90.00
_cell.angle_gamma   90.00
#
_symmetry.space_group_name_H-M   'P 1'
#
loop_
_entity.id
_entity.type
_entity.pdbx_description
1 polymer ?
#
loop_
_entity_poly.entity_id
_entity_poly.type
_entity_poly.pdbx_seq_one_letter_code
_entity_poly.pdbx_strand_id
1 'polypeptide(L)'
;MREVRATGRLIAHVAKDLGIHKEALRDWVRQAEADAGERDDRLTTAERKLDPAGLVGISCIADGPDAWFAEAVLEHGGSLEVVVPAEQYRESLPESHWPVYDELMRRAAEVHRTGMTASDAHAHMAGSEVLVDLADMVFAVWDGKPARGYGGTADVVSYAQRNGVPVRVLWPEGASR
;
A
#
# COMPACT_ATOMS: atom_id res chain seq x y z
N MET A 1 21.92 -16.89 -19.51
CA MET A 1 22.01 -16.30 -18.17
C MET A 1 21.74 -17.43 -17.18
N ARG A 2 22.65 -17.75 -16.25
CA ARG A 2 22.50 -18.92 -15.36
C ARG A 2 21.83 -18.48 -14.06
N GLU A 3 20.58 -18.89 -13.85
CA GLU A 3 19.90 -18.83 -12.56
C GLU A 3 20.54 -19.83 -11.59
N VAL A 4 20.86 -19.39 -10.37
CA VAL A 4 21.22 -20.27 -9.26
C VAL A 4 20.07 -20.22 -8.27
N ARG A 5 19.08 -21.11 -8.44
CA ARG A 5 18.09 -21.41 -7.41
C ARG A 5 18.76 -22.24 -6.31
N ALA A 6 18.66 -21.72 -5.08
CA ALA A 6 18.81 -22.38 -3.79
C ALA A 6 19.72 -23.64 -3.74
N THR A 7 21.03 -23.43 -3.77
CA THR A 7 21.90 -24.37 -3.03
C THR A 7 21.68 -24.07 -1.55
N GLY A 8 21.34 -25.05 -0.71
CA GLY A 8 21.20 -24.92 0.76
C GLY A 8 22.50 -24.57 1.50
N ARG A 9 23.33 -23.70 0.91
CA ARG A 9 24.57 -23.17 1.43
C ARG A 9 24.25 -21.96 2.30
N LEU A 10 24.88 -21.90 3.46
CA LEU A 10 24.82 -20.74 4.35
C LEU A 10 25.31 -19.48 3.61
N ILE A 11 24.59 -18.36 3.76
CA ILE A 11 24.94 -17.03 3.19
C ILE A 11 26.42 -16.66 3.48
N ALA A 12 26.95 -17.08 4.64
CA ALA A 12 28.34 -16.84 5.00
C ALA A 12 29.37 -17.54 4.08
N HIS A 13 29.06 -18.75 3.59
CA HIS A 13 29.94 -19.47 2.65
C HIS A 13 29.86 -18.85 1.26
N VAL A 14 28.66 -18.48 0.81
CA VAL A 14 28.46 -17.81 -0.49
C VAL A 14 29.13 -16.43 -0.52
N ALA A 15 29.05 -15.65 0.57
CA ALA A 15 29.72 -14.37 0.69
C ALA A 15 31.26 -14.49 0.58
N LYS A 16 31.83 -15.52 1.22
CA LYS A 16 33.28 -15.81 1.18
C LYS A 16 33.74 -16.21 -0.23
N ASP A 17 32.98 -17.06 -0.92
CA ASP A 17 33.29 -17.51 -2.29
C ASP A 17 33.22 -16.36 -3.30
N LEU A 18 32.33 -15.39 -3.06
CA LEU A 18 32.13 -14.21 -3.91
C LEU A 18 33.01 -13.00 -3.53
N GLY A 19 33.79 -13.08 -2.45
CA GLY A 19 34.63 -11.98 -1.97
C GLY A 19 33.87 -10.73 -1.51
N ILE A 20 32.57 -10.87 -1.17
CA ILE A 20 31.70 -9.79 -0.74
C ILE A 20 31.41 -9.86 0.76
N HIS A 21 31.16 -8.71 1.38
CA HIS A 21 30.78 -8.67 2.79
C HIS A 21 29.43 -9.39 3.00
N LYS A 22 29.32 -10.17 4.08
CA LYS A 22 28.12 -10.99 4.38
C LYS A 22 26.85 -10.14 4.46
N GLU A 23 26.97 -8.91 4.95
CA GLU A 23 25.83 -7.97 5.05
C GLU A 23 25.37 -7.47 3.67
N ALA A 24 26.31 -7.16 2.77
CA ALA A 24 25.98 -6.79 1.40
C ALA A 24 25.25 -7.93 0.65
N LEU A 25 25.70 -9.17 0.83
CA LEU A 25 25.01 -10.33 0.25
C LEU A 25 23.61 -10.53 0.86
N ARG A 26 23.44 -10.29 2.17
CA ARG A 26 22.12 -10.35 2.81
C ARG A 26 21.18 -9.31 2.23
N ASP A 27 21.64 -8.08 2.07
CA ASP A 27 20.79 -7.03 1.51
C ASP A 27 20.47 -7.27 0.05
N TRP A 28 21.39 -7.84 -0.74
CA TRP A 28 21.11 -8.27 -2.12
C TRP A 28 20.10 -9.41 -2.18
N VAL A 29 20.23 -10.44 -1.34
CA VAL A 29 19.26 -11.54 -1.27
C VAL A 29 17.88 -11.00 -0.91
N ARG A 30 17.80 -10.13 0.11
CA ARG A 30 16.53 -9.52 0.51
C ARG A 30 15.95 -8.62 -0.58
N GLN A 31 16.77 -7.90 -1.33
CA GLN A 31 16.31 -7.09 -2.45
C GLN A 31 15.82 -7.97 -3.61
N ALA A 32 16.49 -9.09 -3.89
CA ALA A 32 16.04 -10.06 -4.89
C ALA A 32 14.74 -10.77 -4.47
N GLU A 33 14.60 -11.11 -3.19
CA GLU A 33 13.35 -11.63 -2.62
C GLU A 33 12.22 -10.59 -2.78
N ALA A 34 12.48 -9.30 -2.53
CA ALA A 34 11.50 -8.24 -2.76
C ALA A 34 11.15 -8.13 -4.25
N ASP A 35 12.16 -8.07 -5.13
CA ASP A 35 11.98 -7.99 -6.59
C ASP A 35 11.24 -9.20 -7.16
N ALA A 36 11.30 -10.36 -6.49
CA ALA A 36 10.55 -11.57 -6.82
C ALA A 36 9.16 -11.65 -6.16
N GLY A 37 8.77 -10.67 -5.33
CA GLY A 37 7.52 -10.67 -4.57
C GLY A 37 7.51 -11.64 -3.37
N GLU A 38 8.67 -12.20 -3.00
CA GLU A 38 8.84 -13.13 -1.88
C GLU A 38 9.05 -12.38 -0.53
N ARG A 39 9.14 -11.04 -0.56
CA ARG A 39 9.34 -10.19 0.63
C ARG A 39 8.62 -8.84 0.50
N ASP A 40 7.86 -8.49 1.51
CA ASP A 40 7.01 -7.29 1.60
C ASP A 40 7.53 -6.21 2.57
N ASP A 41 8.73 -6.39 3.16
CA ASP A 41 9.33 -5.44 4.11
C ASP A 41 10.15 -4.28 3.50
N ARG A 42 10.57 -4.36 2.21
CA ARG A 42 11.33 -3.30 1.48
C ARG A 42 10.92 -3.10 0.00
N LEU A 43 10.91 -1.87 -0.49
CA LEU A 43 10.51 -1.58 -1.88
C LEU A 43 11.36 -2.37 -2.90
N THR A 44 10.75 -2.80 -3.99
CA THR A 44 11.44 -3.40 -5.13
C THR A 44 12.36 -2.38 -5.80
N THR A 45 13.35 -2.87 -6.55
CA THR A 45 14.25 -2.04 -7.34
C THR A 45 13.49 -1.20 -8.37
N ALA A 46 12.39 -1.74 -8.90
CA ALA A 46 11.51 -1.02 -9.82
C ALA A 46 10.75 0.11 -9.10
N GLU A 47 10.13 -0.19 -7.96
CA GLU A 47 9.43 0.81 -7.13
C GLU A 47 10.34 1.97 -6.72
N ARG A 48 11.60 1.68 -6.34
CA ARG A 48 12.59 2.72 -5.97
C ARG A 48 12.97 3.65 -7.13
N LYS A 49 12.73 3.23 -8.37
CA LYS A 49 13.07 3.98 -9.59
C LYS A 49 11.86 4.68 -10.21
N LEU A 50 10.66 4.49 -9.66
CA LEU A 50 9.49 5.24 -10.10
C LEU A 50 9.76 6.73 -9.93
N ASP A 51 9.53 7.49 -11.00
CA ASP A 51 9.53 8.94 -10.94
C ASP A 51 8.29 9.37 -10.13
N PRO A 52 8.45 10.02 -8.96
CA PRO A 52 7.32 10.43 -8.15
C PRO A 52 6.34 11.34 -8.90
N ALA A 53 6.82 12.10 -9.90
CA ALA A 53 5.97 12.95 -10.73
C ALA A 53 5.08 12.17 -11.71
N GLY A 54 5.38 10.89 -11.95
CA GLY A 54 4.57 9.97 -12.74
C GLY A 54 3.67 9.05 -11.90
N LEU A 55 3.71 9.17 -10.57
CA LEU A 55 2.92 8.32 -9.68
C LEU A 55 1.48 8.85 -9.59
N VAL A 56 0.53 7.92 -9.68
CA VAL A 56 -0.87 8.16 -9.33
C VAL A 56 -1.18 7.46 -8.02
N GLY A 57 -1.53 8.23 -6.99
CA GLY A 57 -2.01 7.70 -5.72
C GLY A 57 -3.52 7.55 -5.74
N ILE A 58 -4.04 6.40 -5.31
CA ILE A 58 -5.48 6.14 -5.18
C ILE A 58 -5.80 6.00 -3.70
N SER A 59 -6.78 6.75 -3.19
CA SER A 59 -7.10 6.77 -1.76
C SER A 59 -8.58 7.00 -1.49
N CYS A 60 -9.10 6.40 -0.41
CA CYS A 60 -10.41 6.77 0.12
C CYS A 60 -10.36 8.03 1.00
N ILE A 61 -9.17 8.59 1.22
CA ILE A 61 -8.89 9.84 1.98
C ILE A 61 -9.50 9.86 3.40
N ALA A 62 -9.61 8.68 4.01
CA ALA A 62 -9.96 8.54 5.42
C ALA A 62 -8.98 9.32 6.33
N ASP A 63 -9.41 9.59 7.55
CA ASP A 63 -8.50 10.12 8.58
C ASP A 63 -7.35 9.14 8.87
N GLY A 64 -6.13 9.65 8.98
CA GLY A 64 -4.92 8.86 9.21
C GLY A 64 -4.19 8.42 7.92
N PRO A 65 -3.78 7.14 7.77
CA PRO A 65 -2.87 6.69 6.71
C PRO A 65 -3.30 7.06 5.28
N ASP A 66 -4.59 7.00 4.98
CA ASP A 66 -5.15 7.34 3.68
C ASP A 66 -4.88 8.79 3.27
N ALA A 67 -5.04 9.72 4.23
CA ALA A 67 -4.74 11.14 4.03
C ALA A 67 -3.23 11.39 3.95
N TRP A 68 -2.43 10.81 4.85
CA TRP A 68 -0.97 10.97 4.82
C TRP A 68 -0.36 10.46 3.51
N PHE A 69 -0.88 9.35 2.99
CA PHE A 69 -0.47 8.83 1.68
C PHE A 69 -0.83 9.81 0.56
N ALA A 70 -2.06 10.31 0.53
CA ALA A 70 -2.53 11.25 -0.48
C ALA A 70 -1.72 12.56 -0.47
N GLU A 71 -1.45 13.11 0.71
CA GLU A 71 -0.59 14.29 0.90
C GLU A 71 0.82 14.01 0.38
N ALA A 72 1.42 12.88 0.76
CA ALA A 72 2.78 12.52 0.33
C ALA A 72 2.88 12.39 -1.20
N VAL A 73 1.92 11.75 -1.86
CA VAL A 73 1.89 11.65 -3.33
C VAL A 73 1.90 13.05 -3.96
N LEU A 74 1.04 13.93 -3.46
CA LEU A 74 0.87 15.28 -3.95
C LEU A 74 2.09 16.18 -3.67
N GLU A 75 2.75 16.03 -2.53
CA GLU A 75 3.98 16.76 -2.17
C GLU A 75 5.16 16.39 -3.07
N HIS A 76 5.20 15.16 -3.55
CA HIS A 76 6.26 14.66 -4.43
C HIS A 76 5.94 14.86 -5.93
N GLY A 77 4.87 15.60 -6.24
CA GLY A 77 4.48 15.95 -7.61
C GLY A 77 3.66 14.91 -8.35
N GLY A 78 3.21 13.86 -7.66
CA GLY A 78 2.27 12.87 -8.21
C GLY A 78 0.84 13.40 -8.33
N SER A 79 -0.03 12.60 -8.94
CA SER A 79 -1.46 12.88 -9.07
C SER A 79 -2.27 12.04 -8.07
N LEU A 80 -3.39 12.58 -7.60
CA LEU A 80 -4.29 11.88 -6.67
C LEU A 80 -5.60 11.54 -7.37
N GLU A 81 -6.02 10.28 -7.29
CA GLU A 81 -7.39 9.85 -7.55
C GLU A 81 -8.07 9.50 -6.23
N VAL A 82 -9.30 9.98 -6.05
CA VAL A 82 -10.06 9.75 -4.82
C VAL A 82 -11.20 8.79 -5.08
N VAL A 83 -11.32 7.76 -4.25
CA VAL A 83 -12.51 6.90 -4.20
C VAL A 83 -13.40 7.38 -3.07
N VAL A 84 -14.67 7.68 -3.36
CA VAL A 84 -15.66 8.09 -2.37
C VAL A 84 -16.57 6.89 -2.07
N PRO A 85 -16.44 6.26 -0.88
CA PRO A 85 -17.19 5.04 -0.54
C PRO A 85 -18.70 5.26 -0.46
N ALA A 86 -19.14 6.45 -0.05
CA ALA A 86 -20.55 6.82 0.03
C ALA A 86 -20.75 8.35 0.00
N GLU A 87 -21.96 8.81 -0.31
CA GLU A 87 -22.32 10.23 -0.28
C GLU A 87 -22.12 10.85 1.11
N GLN A 88 -22.46 10.11 2.18
CA GLN A 88 -22.33 10.55 3.58
C GLN A 88 -20.95 10.25 4.19
N TYR A 89 -19.95 9.93 3.35
CA TYR A 89 -18.65 9.47 3.84
C TYR A 89 -17.91 10.56 4.63
N ARG A 90 -17.92 11.80 4.13
CA ARG A 90 -17.29 12.94 4.79
C ARG A 90 -17.83 13.15 6.21
N GLU A 91 -19.14 13.08 6.38
CA GLU A 91 -19.83 13.28 7.65
C GLU A 91 -19.60 12.13 8.64
N SER A 92 -19.18 10.95 8.15
CA SER A 92 -18.78 9.84 9.01
C SER A 92 -17.36 9.96 9.57
N LEU A 93 -16.55 10.88 9.03
CA LEU A 93 -15.18 11.15 9.48
C LEU A 93 -15.18 12.18 10.62
N PRO A 94 -14.13 12.19 11.48
CA PRO A 94 -13.99 13.21 12.53
C PRO A 94 -14.03 14.62 11.95
N GLU A 95 -14.79 15.53 12.58
CA GLU A 95 -14.93 16.92 12.12
C GLU A 95 -13.57 17.65 11.99
N SER A 96 -12.59 17.28 12.82
CA SER A 96 -11.22 17.81 12.73
C SER A 96 -10.51 17.46 11.43
N HIS A 97 -10.91 16.37 10.75
CA HIS A 97 -10.33 15.93 9.48
C HIS A 97 -11.00 16.56 8.26
N TRP A 98 -12.18 17.17 8.42
CA TRP A 98 -12.93 17.76 7.30
C TRP A 98 -12.13 18.75 6.44
N PRO A 99 -11.31 19.66 7.01
CA PRO A 99 -10.49 20.56 6.19
C PRO A 99 -9.48 19.82 5.30
N VAL A 100 -8.88 18.74 5.81
CA VAL A 100 -7.92 17.91 5.04
C VAL A 100 -8.66 17.14 3.95
N TYR A 101 -9.79 16.53 4.28
CA TYR A 101 -10.65 15.85 3.31
C TYR A 101 -11.06 16.80 2.16
N ASP A 102 -11.53 18.00 2.49
CA ASP A 102 -11.99 18.98 1.49
C ASP A 102 -10.85 19.45 0.58
N GLU A 103 -9.64 19.65 1.12
CA GLU A 103 -8.48 20.03 0.33
C GLU A 103 -7.99 18.90 -0.57
N LEU A 104 -7.94 17.66 -0.08
CA LEU A 104 -7.58 16.49 -0.89
C LEU A 104 -8.60 16.25 -2.02
N MET A 105 -9.90 16.35 -1.71
CA MET A 105 -10.97 16.31 -2.72
C MET A 105 -10.80 17.39 -3.79
N ARG A 106 -10.41 18.61 -3.41
CA ARG A 106 -10.19 19.72 -4.35
C ARG A 106 -8.96 19.49 -5.25
N ARG A 107 -7.95 18.78 -4.74
CA ARG A 107 -6.71 18.46 -5.48
C ARG A 107 -6.77 17.17 -6.30
N ALA A 108 -7.81 16.36 -6.11
CA ALA A 108 -8.01 15.13 -6.85
C ALA A 108 -8.08 15.40 -8.36
N ALA A 109 -7.29 14.66 -9.13
CA ALA A 109 -7.34 14.64 -10.59
C ALA A 109 -8.59 13.89 -11.09
N GLU A 110 -9.01 12.85 -10.37
CA GLU A 110 -10.22 12.07 -10.65
C GLU A 110 -10.93 11.65 -9.36
N VAL A 111 -12.26 11.48 -9.44
CA VAL A 111 -13.09 11.06 -8.32
C VAL A 111 -14.00 9.91 -8.73
N HIS A 112 -13.77 8.74 -8.13
CA HIS A 112 -14.56 7.52 -8.32
C HIS A 112 -15.62 7.42 -7.24
N ARG A 113 -16.89 7.29 -7.62
CA ARG A 113 -18.01 7.18 -6.67
C ARG A 113 -18.67 5.82 -6.79
N THR A 114 -18.87 5.14 -5.67
CA THR A 114 -19.58 3.85 -5.62
C THR A 114 -21.08 3.99 -5.91
N GLY A 115 -21.64 5.19 -5.71
CA GLY A 115 -23.08 5.46 -5.80
C GLY A 115 -23.88 5.10 -4.55
N MET A 116 -23.23 4.67 -3.47
CA MET A 116 -23.90 4.37 -2.19
C MET A 116 -24.16 5.65 -1.40
N THR A 117 -25.29 5.74 -0.70
CA THR A 117 -25.60 6.92 0.14
C THR A 117 -25.06 6.79 1.56
N ALA A 118 -25.33 5.67 2.23
CA ALA A 118 -24.96 5.45 3.63
C ALA A 118 -23.49 5.05 3.78
N SER A 119 -22.77 5.69 4.70
CA SER A 119 -21.37 5.38 5.03
C SER A 119 -21.29 4.26 6.07
N ASP A 120 -21.64 3.03 5.66
CA ASP A 120 -21.55 1.83 6.49
C ASP A 120 -20.35 0.93 6.09
N ALA A 121 -20.17 -0.17 6.81
CA ALA A 121 -19.09 -1.12 6.55
C ALA A 121 -19.11 -1.72 5.13
N HIS A 122 -20.29 -1.84 4.50
CA HIS A 122 -20.38 -2.32 3.12
C HIS A 122 -19.98 -1.25 2.13
N ALA A 123 -20.35 0.01 2.38
CA ALA A 123 -19.88 1.12 1.58
C ALA A 123 -18.36 1.27 1.64
N HIS A 124 -17.78 1.17 2.83
CA HIS A 124 -16.32 1.25 3.01
C HIS A 124 -15.61 0.12 2.26
N MET A 125 -16.11 -1.11 2.37
CA MET A 125 -15.56 -2.23 1.60
C MET A 125 -15.72 -2.02 0.10
N ALA A 126 -16.89 -1.60 -0.39
CA ALA A 126 -17.09 -1.32 -1.82
C ALA A 126 -16.14 -0.23 -2.35
N GLY A 127 -15.89 0.81 -1.57
CA GLY A 127 -14.87 1.82 -1.88
C GLY A 127 -13.46 1.21 -1.94
N SER A 128 -13.10 0.36 -0.97
CA SER A 128 -11.81 -0.34 -0.99
C SER A 128 -11.67 -1.31 -2.17
N GLU A 129 -12.74 -2.00 -2.59
CA GLU A 129 -12.73 -2.87 -3.76
C GLU A 129 -12.46 -2.07 -5.04
N VAL A 130 -13.16 -0.94 -5.23
CA VAL A 130 -12.88 -0.02 -6.35
C VAL A 130 -11.43 0.47 -6.33
N LEU A 131 -10.91 0.85 -5.16
CA LEU A 131 -9.52 1.27 -5.02
C LEU A 131 -8.55 0.16 -5.45
N VAL A 132 -8.77 -1.07 -4.99
CA VAL A 132 -7.92 -2.23 -5.31
C VAL A 132 -7.99 -2.55 -6.79
N ASP A 133 -9.17 -2.50 -7.40
CA ASP A 133 -9.37 -2.84 -8.82
C ASP A 133 -8.68 -1.85 -9.77
N LEU A 134 -8.49 -0.61 -9.34
CA LEU A 134 -7.77 0.43 -10.08
C LEU A 134 -6.25 0.39 -9.84
N ALA A 135 -5.80 -0.22 -8.75
CA ALA A 135 -4.41 -0.13 -8.30
C ALA A 135 -3.52 -1.23 -8.88
N ASP A 136 -2.33 -0.85 -9.36
CA ASP A 136 -1.27 -1.81 -9.70
C ASP A 136 -0.61 -2.43 -8.45
N MET A 137 -0.70 -1.76 -7.30
CA MET A 137 -0.17 -2.19 -6.00
C MET A 137 -0.90 -1.48 -4.86
N VAL A 138 -1.06 -2.16 -3.72
CA VAL A 138 -1.69 -1.61 -2.51
C VAL A 138 -0.71 -1.54 -1.36
N PHE A 139 -0.64 -0.40 -0.67
CA PHE A 139 0.05 -0.28 0.62
C PHE A 139 -0.96 -0.43 1.76
N ALA A 140 -0.73 -1.39 2.64
CA ALA A 140 -1.61 -1.69 3.77
C ALA A 140 -0.90 -1.38 5.09
N VAL A 141 -1.41 -0.38 5.84
CA VAL A 141 -0.96 -0.16 7.23
C VAL A 141 -1.68 -1.15 8.14
N TRP A 142 -1.04 -2.29 8.41
CA TRP A 142 -1.72 -3.45 9.01
C TRP A 142 -0.83 -4.29 9.92
N ASP A 143 -1.36 -4.67 11.10
CA ASP A 143 -0.68 -5.46 12.13
C ASP A 143 -0.65 -6.97 11.86
N GLY A 144 -1.09 -7.42 10.69
CA GLY A 144 -1.17 -8.84 10.32
C GLY A 144 -2.33 -9.60 10.99
N LYS A 145 -3.16 -8.95 11.82
CA LYS A 145 -4.25 -9.61 12.55
C LYS A 145 -5.57 -9.59 11.78
N PRO A 146 -6.50 -10.51 12.06
CA PRO A 146 -7.83 -10.50 11.46
C PRO A 146 -8.57 -9.16 11.63
N ALA A 147 -9.53 -8.91 10.73
CA ALA A 147 -10.39 -7.74 10.84
C ALA A 147 -11.23 -7.80 12.12
N ARG A 148 -11.48 -6.63 12.76
CA ARG A 148 -12.38 -6.53 13.93
C ARG A 148 -13.86 -6.51 13.51
N GLY A 149 -14.13 -6.29 12.22
CA GLY A 149 -15.43 -6.24 11.58
C GLY A 149 -15.25 -6.18 10.07
N TYR A 150 -16.34 -6.37 9.32
CA TYR A 150 -16.33 -6.35 7.85
C TYR A 150 -15.82 -5.01 7.31
N GLY A 151 -15.07 -5.04 6.21
CA GLY A 151 -14.48 -3.85 5.59
C GLY A 151 -13.24 -3.34 6.32
N GLY A 152 -12.68 -4.13 7.24
CA GLY A 152 -11.41 -3.80 7.88
C GLY A 152 -10.21 -4.10 6.96
N THR A 153 -9.03 -3.61 7.32
CA THR A 153 -7.80 -3.74 6.52
C THR A 153 -7.49 -5.19 6.12
N ALA A 154 -7.74 -6.19 6.98
CA ALA A 154 -7.50 -7.58 6.63
C ALA A 154 -8.43 -8.10 5.52
N ASP A 155 -9.65 -7.60 5.42
CA ASP A 155 -10.58 -7.95 4.34
C ASP A 155 -10.13 -7.34 3.02
N VAL A 156 -9.65 -6.09 3.04
CA VAL A 156 -9.07 -5.40 1.88
C VAL A 156 -7.81 -6.11 1.39
N VAL A 157 -6.91 -6.47 2.31
CA VAL A 157 -5.71 -7.27 1.98
C VAL A 157 -6.10 -8.61 1.35
N SER A 158 -7.09 -9.29 1.92
CA SER A 158 -7.59 -10.57 1.37
C SER A 158 -8.25 -10.38 0.00
N TYR A 159 -8.91 -9.26 -0.25
CA TYR A 159 -9.49 -8.92 -1.55
C TYR A 159 -8.39 -8.68 -2.60
N ALA A 160 -7.39 -7.85 -2.29
CA ALA A 160 -6.25 -7.59 -3.18
C ALA A 160 -5.50 -8.87 -3.55
N GLN A 161 -5.20 -9.72 -2.56
CA GLN A 161 -4.54 -11.00 -2.81
C GLN A 161 -5.35 -11.93 -3.72
N ARG A 162 -6.68 -11.99 -3.54
CA ARG A 162 -7.56 -12.79 -4.39
C ARG A 162 -7.62 -12.30 -5.83
N ASN A 163 -7.50 -10.99 -6.03
CA ASN A 163 -7.48 -10.37 -7.36
C ASN A 163 -6.07 -10.28 -7.96
N GLY A 164 -5.06 -10.82 -7.28
CA GLY A 164 -3.67 -10.83 -7.77
C GLY A 164 -2.97 -9.47 -7.70
N VAL A 165 -3.53 -8.51 -6.96
CA VAL A 165 -2.92 -7.19 -6.73
C VAL A 165 -1.87 -7.32 -5.61
N PRO A 166 -0.59 -6.99 -5.87
CA PRO A 166 0.45 -7.03 -4.86
C PRO A 166 0.11 -6.15 -3.65
N VAL A 167 0.30 -6.69 -2.45
CA VAL A 167 0.08 -5.98 -1.18
C VAL A 167 1.40 -5.76 -0.47
N ARG A 168 1.60 -4.52 -0.04
CA ARG A 168 2.75 -4.07 0.72
C ARG A 168 2.36 -3.72 2.14
N VAL A 169 2.73 -4.54 3.11
CA VAL A 169 2.39 -4.29 4.51
C VAL A 169 3.37 -3.29 5.14
N LEU A 170 2.83 -2.20 5.68
CA LEU A 170 3.57 -1.17 6.41
C LEU A 170 3.18 -1.23 7.88
N TRP A 171 3.99 -1.91 8.70
CA TRP A 171 3.79 -1.95 10.15
C TRP A 171 5.11 -1.70 10.89
N PRO A 172 5.32 -0.49 11.44
CA PRO A 172 6.56 -0.17 12.14
C PRO A 172 6.76 -1.01 13.39
N GLU A 173 8.03 -1.32 13.69
CA GLU A 173 8.39 -1.97 14.94
C GLU A 173 8.00 -1.06 16.13
N GLY A 174 7.26 -1.62 17.09
CA GLY A 174 6.74 -0.88 18.26
C GLY A 174 5.37 -0.21 18.06
N ALA A 175 4.77 -0.27 16.87
CA ALA A 175 3.41 0.21 16.65
C ALA A 175 2.37 -0.66 17.38
N SER A 176 1.35 -0.02 17.95
CA SER A 176 0.21 -0.66 18.61
C SER A 176 -1.11 -0.20 18.00
N ARG A 177 -2.14 -1.06 18.13
CA ARG A 177 -3.47 -0.91 17.53
C ARG A 177 -4.55 -0.81 18.59
#